data_AF-A0A9E6X3B7-F1
#
_entry.id   AF-A0A9E6X3B7-F1
#
_cell.length_a   1.000
_cell.length_b   1.000
_cell.length_c   1.000
_cell.angle_alpha   90.00
_cell.angle_beta   90.00
_cell.angle_gamma   90.00
#
_symmetry.space_group_name_H-M   'P 1'
#
loop_
_entity.id
_entity.type
_entity.pdbx_description
1 polymer ?
#
loop_
_entity_poly.entity_id
_entity_poly.type
_entity_poly.pdbx_seq_one_letter_code
_entity_poly.pdbx_strand_id
1 'polypeptide(L)'
;MLSPAEAAALLGVSPTAPTHEVEGAYAARLGAVPAADTVARDRLTAARDALLAASHWQAPQQPYPMPQPPHPAFPLQPAYAAPPAYAAPPPYAAQPPYAAPPAYAGQPPYAAPPAYAGQPPFPAPHPQYAPYPPYGPPRRGPSTGAIIGWVLGGFAVLLVVVVVVAVVAIVGSAHPVAPHGDTAGGPSASGGGEYVVDGVRVKYNEDGWDFTLTSPQDCPAATVTVGFSEDDEGASVEEFTDTVALVADTPHIYTVPYDASSLQYASIDAIDCGT
;
A
#
# COMPACT_ATOMS: atom_id res chain seq x y z
N MET A 1 -11.00 17.61 30.67
CA MET A 1 -9.82 17.94 29.85
C MET A 1 -8.65 18.12 30.79
N LEU A 2 -7.52 17.52 30.48
CA LEU A 2 -6.32 17.60 31.32
C LEU A 2 -5.68 18.98 31.13
N SER A 3 -5.27 19.65 32.21
CA SER A 3 -4.57 20.93 32.07
C SER A 3 -3.15 20.71 31.54
N PRO A 4 -2.53 21.68 30.84
CA PRO A 4 -1.16 21.55 30.34
C PRO A 4 -0.13 21.26 31.45
N ALA A 5 -0.33 21.82 32.64
CA ALA A 5 0.55 21.58 33.79
C ALA A 5 0.44 20.14 34.34
N GLU A 6 -0.77 19.59 34.40
CA GLU A 6 -1.01 18.20 34.80
C GLU A 6 -0.47 17.22 33.74
N ALA A 7 -0.68 17.54 32.46
CA ALA A 7 -0.15 16.77 31.33
C ALA A 7 1.39 16.71 31.34
N ALA A 8 2.03 17.86 31.55
CA ALA A 8 3.48 17.99 31.70
C ALA A 8 4.01 17.15 32.88
N ALA A 9 3.31 17.17 34.02
CA ALA A 9 3.68 16.37 35.19
C ALA A 9 3.57 14.86 34.95
N LEU A 10 2.55 14.41 34.20
CA LEU A 10 2.39 13.00 33.85
C LEU A 10 3.51 12.49 32.93
N LEU A 11 3.93 13.30 31.97
CA LEU A 11 5.03 12.94 31.06
C LEU A 11 6.41 13.19 31.66
N GLY A 12 6.51 14.08 32.66
CA GLY A 12 7.76 14.49 33.28
C GLY A 12 8.54 15.52 32.47
N VAL A 13 7.83 16.38 31.74
CA VAL A 13 8.40 17.44 30.87
C VAL A 13 7.96 18.82 31.33
N SER A 14 8.52 19.87 30.75
CA SER A 14 8.03 21.25 30.95
C SER A 14 6.69 21.47 30.23
N PRO A 15 5.75 22.29 30.76
CA PRO A 15 4.53 22.69 30.04
C PRO A 15 4.81 23.47 28.73
N THR A 16 6.04 23.95 28.56
CA THR A 16 6.51 24.66 27.35
C THR A 16 7.54 23.84 26.56
N ALA A 17 7.64 22.54 26.81
CA ALA A 17 8.58 21.68 26.10
C ALA A 17 8.27 21.65 24.59
N PRO A 18 9.30 21.67 23.71
CA PRO A 18 9.10 21.55 22.27
C PRO A 18 8.53 20.18 21.90
N THR A 19 7.86 20.10 20.75
CA THR A 19 7.17 18.88 20.26
C THR A 19 8.05 17.62 20.33
N HIS A 20 9.31 17.71 19.91
CA HIS A 20 10.23 16.56 19.92
C HIS A 20 10.52 16.03 21.34
N GLU A 21 10.55 16.90 22.34
CA GLU A 21 10.79 16.51 23.74
C GLU A 21 9.53 15.85 24.34
N VAL A 22 8.33 16.36 23.98
CA VAL A 22 7.05 15.77 24.38
C VAL A 22 6.87 14.38 23.79
N GLU A 23 7.14 14.19 22.50
CA GLU A 23 7.05 12.89 21.83
C GLU A 23 8.05 11.87 22.39
N GLY A 24 9.29 12.32 22.66
CA GLY A 24 10.31 11.47 23.28
C GLY A 24 9.91 11.00 24.69
N ALA A 25 9.38 11.91 25.52
CA ALA A 25 8.91 11.58 26.86
C ALA A 25 7.67 10.67 26.84
N TYR A 26 6.73 10.89 25.92
CA TYR A 26 5.57 10.03 25.71
C TYR A 26 5.99 8.60 25.35
N ALA A 27 6.87 8.42 24.36
CA ALA A 27 7.35 7.10 23.95
C ALA A 27 8.05 6.36 25.10
N ALA A 28 8.91 7.05 25.86
CA ALA A 28 9.60 6.48 27.01
C ALA A 28 8.62 6.02 28.11
N ARG A 29 7.60 6.83 28.42
CA ARG A 29 6.57 6.49 29.42
C ARG A 29 5.67 5.36 28.94
N LEU A 30 5.28 5.37 27.67
CA LEU A 30 4.42 4.35 27.08
C LEU A 30 5.10 2.98 27.03
N GLY A 31 6.42 2.94 26.83
CA GLY A 31 7.23 1.71 26.90
C GLY A 31 7.37 1.14 28.32
N ALA A 32 7.21 1.97 29.35
CA ALA A 32 7.27 1.54 30.76
C ALA A 32 5.92 1.01 31.28
N VAL A 33 4.80 1.33 30.60
CA VAL A 33 3.46 0.91 31.00
C VAL A 33 3.10 -0.43 30.32
N PRO A 34 2.70 -1.47 31.08
CA PRO A 34 2.27 -2.74 30.50
C PRO A 34 1.14 -2.57 29.47
N ALA A 35 1.18 -3.34 28.39
CA ALA A 35 0.18 -3.25 27.31
C ALA A 35 -1.27 -3.52 27.79
N ALA A 36 -1.43 -4.31 28.86
CA ALA A 36 -2.73 -4.61 29.45
C ALA A 36 -3.34 -3.44 30.25
N ASP A 37 -2.53 -2.44 30.65
CA ASP A 37 -3.02 -1.28 31.39
C ASP A 37 -3.45 -0.17 30.41
N THR A 38 -4.60 -0.38 29.77
CA THR A 38 -5.16 0.55 28.79
C THR A 38 -5.47 1.90 29.41
N VAL A 39 -5.93 1.94 30.66
CA VAL A 39 -6.27 3.18 31.37
C VAL A 39 -5.04 4.07 31.57
N ALA A 40 -3.89 3.50 31.94
CA ALA A 40 -2.65 4.25 32.06
C ALA A 40 -2.14 4.76 30.71
N ARG A 41 -2.25 3.93 29.65
CA ARG A 41 -1.85 4.31 28.29
C ARG A 41 -2.73 5.44 27.74
N ASP A 42 -4.05 5.36 27.92
CA ASP A 42 -5.00 6.38 27.50
C ASP A 42 -4.73 7.73 28.20
N ARG A 43 -4.37 7.68 29.50
CA ARG A 43 -3.98 8.89 30.24
C ARG A 43 -2.70 9.53 29.70
N LEU A 44 -1.72 8.73 29.27
CA LEU A 44 -0.49 9.24 28.66
C LEU A 44 -0.77 9.86 27.29
N THR A 45 -1.62 9.22 26.47
CA THR A 45 -2.05 9.76 25.17
C THR A 45 -2.78 11.10 25.36
N ALA A 46 -3.74 11.15 26.28
CA ALA A 46 -4.46 12.38 26.60
C ALA A 46 -3.52 13.50 27.12
N ALA A 47 -2.45 13.15 27.82
CA ALA A 47 -1.44 14.11 28.26
C ALA A 47 -0.61 14.66 27.10
N ARG A 48 -0.14 13.79 26.18
CA ARG A 48 0.55 14.20 24.95
C ARG A 48 -0.33 15.16 24.15
N ASP A 49 -1.56 14.74 23.88
CA ASP A 49 -2.48 15.51 23.03
C ASP A 49 -2.82 16.86 23.65
N ALA A 50 -2.96 16.94 24.99
CA ALA A 50 -3.16 18.21 25.69
C ALA A 50 -1.95 19.16 25.60
N LEU A 51 -0.71 18.64 25.61
CA LEU A 51 0.50 19.44 25.44
C LEU A 51 0.69 19.90 23.99
N LEU A 52 0.45 19.02 23.02
CA LEU A 52 0.47 19.39 21.60
C LEU A 52 -0.62 20.42 21.30
N ALA A 53 -1.79 20.25 21.93
CA ALA A 53 -2.88 21.20 21.85
C ALA A 53 -2.49 22.58 22.39
N ALA A 54 -1.83 22.63 23.55
CA ALA A 54 -1.33 23.88 24.10
C ALA A 54 -0.25 24.50 23.19
N SER A 55 0.67 23.68 22.68
CA SER A 55 1.80 24.16 21.87
C SER A 55 1.37 24.87 20.57
N HIS A 56 0.29 24.43 19.92
CA HIS A 56 -0.22 25.09 18.72
C HIS A 56 -0.83 26.47 19.00
N TRP A 57 -1.29 26.73 20.23
CA TRP A 57 -1.77 28.05 20.65
C TRP A 57 -0.62 28.99 21.07
N GLN A 58 0.59 28.47 21.26
CA GLN A 58 1.76 29.23 21.70
C GLN A 58 2.58 29.88 20.56
N ALA A 59 2.09 29.91 19.32
CA ALA A 59 2.65 30.82 18.31
C ALA A 59 2.08 32.25 18.50
N PRO A 60 2.87 33.35 18.39
CA PRO A 60 4.17 33.46 17.71
C PRO A 60 5.28 34.20 18.51
N GLN A 61 6.53 33.73 18.52
CA GLN A 61 7.76 34.56 18.59
C GLN A 61 8.98 33.73 18.12
N GLN A 62 9.19 33.62 16.81
CA GLN A 62 10.56 33.85 16.34
C GLN A 62 10.73 35.37 16.42
N PRO A 63 11.59 35.92 17.29
CA PRO A 63 11.94 37.32 17.15
C PRO A 63 12.49 37.48 15.73
N TYR A 64 11.99 38.47 14.99
CA TYR A 64 12.70 38.98 13.83
C TYR A 64 14.20 39.02 14.15
N PRO A 65 15.10 38.57 13.27
CA PRO A 65 16.52 38.76 13.50
C PRO A 65 16.73 40.27 13.67
N MET A 66 17.14 40.70 14.87
CA MET A 66 17.53 42.09 15.08
C MET A 66 18.64 42.43 14.06
N PRO A 67 18.73 43.67 13.57
CA PRO A 67 19.87 44.10 12.78
C PRO A 67 21.13 43.82 13.60
N GLN A 68 21.96 42.89 13.11
CA GLN A 68 23.22 42.57 13.76
C GLN A 68 24.09 43.84 13.81
N PRO A 69 24.79 44.14 14.93
CA PRO A 69 25.79 45.19 14.93
C PRO A 69 26.83 44.87 13.85
N PRO A 70 27.42 45.88 13.19
CA PRO A 70 28.36 45.65 12.10
C PRO A 70 29.53 44.82 12.63
N HIS A 71 29.64 43.58 12.13
CA HIS A 71 30.79 42.72 12.37
C HIS A 71 32.05 43.40 11.82
N PRO A 72 33.21 43.29 12.48
CA PRO A 72 34.46 43.74 11.90
C PRO A 72 34.66 43.01 10.57
N ALA A 73 34.92 43.77 9.51
CA ALA A 73 35.09 43.26 8.16
C ALA A 73 36.20 42.20 8.14
N PHE A 74 35.82 40.94 7.90
CA PHE A 74 36.78 39.91 7.55
C PHE A 74 37.41 40.28 6.19
N PRO A 75 38.73 40.07 6.01
CA PRO A 75 39.38 40.36 4.75
C PRO A 75 38.73 39.54 3.63
N LEU A 76 38.36 40.23 2.54
CA LEU A 76 37.81 39.65 1.32
C LEU A 76 38.66 38.46 0.87
N GLN A 77 38.05 37.28 0.84
CA GLN A 77 38.65 36.13 0.15
C GLN A 77 38.75 36.45 -1.35
N PRO A 78 39.81 36.00 -2.06
CA PRO A 78 39.95 36.26 -3.47
C PRO A 78 38.77 35.66 -4.25
N ALA A 79 38.25 36.42 -5.21
CA ALA A 79 37.19 35.95 -6.10
C ALA A 79 37.66 34.71 -6.87
N TYR A 80 36.93 33.60 -6.72
CA TYR A 80 37.11 32.41 -7.54
C TYR A 80 36.85 32.77 -9.00
N ALA A 81 37.79 32.42 -9.88
CA ALA A 81 37.69 32.64 -11.32
C ALA A 81 36.44 31.93 -11.88
N ALA A 82 35.73 32.62 -12.79
CA ALA A 82 34.56 32.08 -13.44
C ALA A 82 34.90 30.76 -14.17
N PRO A 83 34.06 29.71 -14.04
CA PRO A 83 34.27 28.48 -14.79
C PRO A 83 34.17 28.74 -16.31
N PRO A 84 34.92 28.00 -17.14
CA PRO A 84 34.87 28.17 -18.59
C PRO A 84 33.48 27.86 -19.13
N ALA A 85 33.06 28.62 -20.15
CA ALA A 85 31.79 28.40 -20.82
C ALA A 85 31.76 27.02 -21.51
N TYR A 86 30.75 26.21 -21.19
CA TYR A 86 30.52 24.92 -21.84
C TYR A 86 30.21 25.13 -23.33
N ALA A 87 30.88 24.36 -24.19
CA ALA A 87 30.63 24.35 -25.62
C ALA A 87 29.23 23.81 -25.92
N ALA A 88 28.53 24.41 -26.89
CA ALA A 88 27.20 23.99 -27.30
C ALA A 88 27.22 22.54 -27.83
N PRO A 89 26.23 21.70 -27.47
CA PRO A 89 26.13 20.33 -27.97
C PRO A 89 25.90 20.31 -29.50
N PRO A 90 26.38 19.28 -30.20
CA PRO A 90 26.16 19.15 -31.64
C PRO A 90 24.67 18.96 -31.97
N PRO A 91 24.20 19.41 -33.15
CA PRO A 91 22.82 19.21 -33.56
C PRO A 91 22.53 17.72 -33.77
N TYR A 92 21.37 17.27 -33.28
CA TYR A 92 20.89 15.90 -33.44
C TYR A 92 20.65 15.57 -34.92
N ALA A 93 21.22 14.45 -35.36
CA ALA A 93 20.95 13.90 -36.69
C ALA A 93 19.51 13.39 -36.78
N ALA A 94 18.87 13.61 -37.93
CA ALA A 94 17.50 13.17 -38.18
C ALA A 94 17.41 11.63 -38.18
N GLN A 95 16.43 11.11 -37.44
CA GLN A 95 16.09 9.68 -37.37
C GLN A 95 15.60 9.17 -38.75
N PRO A 96 15.98 7.96 -39.17
CA PRO A 96 15.46 7.37 -40.40
C PRO A 96 13.96 7.03 -40.25
N PRO A 97 13.18 7.07 -41.35
CA PRO A 97 11.77 6.73 -41.31
C PRO A 97 11.55 5.23 -41.03
N TYR A 98 10.57 4.93 -40.18
CA TYR A 98 10.18 3.57 -39.82
C TYR A 98 9.57 2.81 -41.01
N ALA A 99 9.99 1.56 -41.18
CA ALA A 99 9.42 0.65 -42.18
C ALA A 99 8.04 0.13 -41.74
N ALA A 100 7.11 0.01 -42.68
CA ALA A 100 5.75 -0.47 -42.41
C ALA A 100 5.71 -1.95 -42.01
N PRO A 101 4.84 -2.35 -41.08
CA PRO A 101 4.72 -3.75 -40.63
C PRO A 101 4.06 -4.64 -41.70
N PRO A 102 4.40 -5.94 -41.74
CA PRO A 102 3.80 -6.89 -42.69
C PRO A 102 2.34 -7.21 -42.33
N ALA A 103 1.53 -7.47 -43.36
CA ALA A 103 0.12 -7.81 -43.22
C ALA A 103 -0.08 -9.24 -42.68
N TYR A 104 -0.97 -9.39 -41.70
CA TYR A 104 -1.33 -10.68 -41.09
C TYR A 104 -2.17 -11.55 -42.04
N ALA A 105 -1.75 -12.81 -42.21
CA ALA A 105 -2.54 -13.83 -42.91
C ALA A 105 -3.67 -14.36 -42.01
N GLY A 106 -4.87 -14.51 -42.58
CA GLY A 106 -6.09 -14.91 -41.87
C GLY A 106 -6.09 -16.36 -41.34
N GLN A 107 -6.82 -16.56 -40.24
CA GLN A 107 -7.00 -17.85 -39.55
C GLN A 107 -7.90 -18.83 -40.34
N PRO A 108 -7.63 -20.14 -40.31
CA PRO A 108 -8.48 -21.14 -40.94
C PRO A 108 -9.75 -21.44 -40.10
N PRO A 109 -10.86 -21.86 -40.74
CA PRO A 109 -12.12 -22.12 -40.05
C PRO A 109 -12.12 -23.47 -39.30
N TYR A 110 -12.83 -23.52 -38.17
CA TYR A 110 -12.99 -24.69 -37.30
C TYR A 110 -13.91 -25.76 -37.90
N ALA A 111 -13.51 -27.03 -37.78
CA ALA A 111 -14.30 -28.19 -38.19
C ALA A 111 -15.33 -28.61 -37.13
N ALA A 112 -16.51 -29.06 -37.58
CA ALA A 112 -17.64 -29.44 -36.73
C ALA A 112 -17.49 -30.85 -36.10
N PRO A 113 -18.04 -31.09 -34.89
CA PRO A 113 -17.94 -32.37 -34.20
C PRO A 113 -18.95 -33.42 -34.72
N PRO A 114 -18.66 -34.74 -34.57
CA PRO A 114 -19.50 -35.82 -35.07
C PRO A 114 -20.72 -36.11 -34.18
N ALA A 115 -21.79 -36.62 -34.80
CA ALA A 115 -23.06 -36.95 -34.16
C ALA A 115 -23.06 -38.34 -33.47
N TYR A 116 -23.69 -38.43 -32.30
CA TYR A 116 -23.84 -39.65 -31.51
C TYR A 116 -24.90 -40.61 -32.10
N ALA A 117 -24.54 -41.90 -32.22
CA ALA A 117 -25.45 -42.98 -32.63
C ALA A 117 -26.28 -43.51 -31.44
N GLY A 118 -27.56 -43.82 -31.68
CA GLY A 118 -28.58 -44.14 -30.67
C GLY A 118 -28.49 -45.54 -30.04
N GLN A 119 -29.11 -45.67 -28.85
CA GLN A 119 -29.22 -46.93 -28.09
C GLN A 119 -30.30 -47.89 -28.65
N PRO A 120 -30.13 -49.22 -28.52
CA PRO A 120 -31.14 -50.19 -28.93
C PRO A 120 -32.27 -50.39 -27.90
N PRO A 121 -33.46 -50.85 -28.31
CA PRO A 121 -34.64 -50.95 -27.44
C PRO A 121 -34.69 -52.25 -26.61
N PHE A 122 -35.31 -52.17 -25.42
CA PHE A 122 -35.57 -53.29 -24.51
C PHE A 122 -36.69 -54.23 -25.01
N PRO A 123 -36.56 -55.57 -24.87
CA PRO A 123 -37.67 -56.49 -25.05
C PRO A 123 -38.45 -56.76 -23.74
N ALA A 124 -39.73 -57.10 -23.94
CA ALA A 124 -40.87 -57.12 -23.02
C ALA A 124 -40.95 -58.41 -22.10
N PRO A 125 -42.03 -58.62 -21.29
CA PRO A 125 -41.94 -59.18 -19.93
C PRO A 125 -42.13 -60.71 -19.78
N HIS A 126 -41.66 -61.17 -18.61
CA HIS A 126 -41.62 -62.52 -18.02
C HIS A 126 -42.90 -63.38 -18.07
N PRO A 127 -42.74 -64.71 -17.87
CA PRO A 127 -43.69 -65.47 -17.05
C PRO A 127 -43.07 -66.17 -15.83
N GLN A 128 -43.76 -65.98 -14.70
CA GLN A 128 -44.09 -66.92 -13.61
C GLN A 128 -43.00 -67.50 -12.69
N TYR A 129 -43.38 -67.48 -11.40
CA TYR A 129 -42.65 -67.78 -10.16
C TYR A 129 -42.24 -69.26 -9.98
N ALA A 130 -41.07 -69.47 -9.35
CA ALA A 130 -40.79 -70.60 -8.46
C ALA A 130 -39.66 -70.22 -7.45
N PRO A 131 -39.61 -70.82 -6.24
CA PRO A 131 -39.02 -70.21 -5.04
C PRO A 131 -37.50 -70.43 -4.86
N TYR A 132 -36.89 -69.46 -4.16
CA TYR A 132 -35.48 -69.29 -3.81
C TYR A 132 -34.73 -70.53 -3.28
N PRO A 133 -33.45 -70.69 -3.68
CA PRO A 133 -32.39 -71.20 -2.81
C PRO A 133 -31.40 -70.09 -2.36
N PRO A 134 -30.64 -70.30 -1.27
CA PRO A 134 -30.06 -69.22 -0.47
C PRO A 134 -28.63 -68.81 -0.88
N TYR A 135 -28.37 -67.51 -0.69
CA TYR A 135 -27.08 -66.83 -0.46
C TYR A 135 -25.91 -67.05 -1.45
N GLY A 136 -25.69 -66.01 -2.27
CA GLY A 136 -24.35 -65.55 -2.66
C GLY A 136 -24.30 -64.02 -2.49
N PRO A 137 -23.24 -63.43 -1.90
CA PRO A 137 -23.18 -61.98 -1.72
C PRO A 137 -23.06 -61.28 -3.09
N PRO A 138 -23.91 -60.29 -3.41
CA PRO A 138 -23.80 -59.54 -4.65
C PRO A 138 -22.60 -58.59 -4.58
N ARG A 139 -21.79 -58.59 -5.65
CA ARG A 139 -20.82 -57.51 -5.89
C ARG A 139 -21.59 -56.20 -6.03
N ARG A 140 -21.38 -55.27 -5.10
CA ARG A 140 -21.87 -53.89 -5.17
C ARG A 140 -21.23 -53.22 -6.39
N GLY A 141 -21.99 -53.10 -7.48
CA GLY A 141 -21.70 -52.11 -8.51
C GLY A 141 -21.76 -50.71 -7.89
N PRO A 142 -20.93 -49.75 -8.35
CA PRO A 142 -20.95 -48.40 -7.82
C PRO A 142 -22.32 -47.78 -8.06
N SER A 143 -23.00 -47.50 -6.96
CA SER A 143 -24.30 -46.87 -6.91
C SER A 143 -24.25 -45.49 -7.55
N THR A 144 -25.26 -45.15 -8.35
CA THR A 144 -25.61 -43.82 -8.85
C THR A 144 -25.70 -42.73 -7.77
N GLY A 145 -25.62 -43.08 -6.47
CA GLY A 145 -25.43 -42.14 -5.37
C GLY A 145 -24.02 -41.53 -5.25
N ALA A 146 -23.01 -42.06 -5.96
CA ALA A 146 -21.65 -41.51 -5.91
C ALA A 146 -21.53 -40.16 -6.65
N ILE A 147 -22.37 -39.90 -7.66
CA ILE A 147 -22.28 -38.65 -8.45
C ILE A 147 -22.76 -37.44 -7.64
N ILE A 148 -23.74 -37.61 -6.74
CA ILE A 148 -24.20 -36.53 -5.85
C ILE A 148 -23.25 -36.35 -4.65
N GLY A 149 -22.55 -37.43 -4.24
CA GLY A 149 -21.52 -37.36 -3.20
C GLY A 149 -20.28 -36.55 -3.61
N TRP A 150 -19.91 -36.53 -4.89
CA TRP A 150 -18.78 -35.74 -5.37
C TRP A 150 -19.06 -34.24 -5.44
N VAL A 151 -20.32 -33.82 -5.68
CA VAL A 151 -20.67 -32.39 -5.70
C VAL A 151 -20.72 -31.84 -4.28
N LEU A 152 -21.31 -32.56 -3.32
CA LEU A 152 -21.36 -32.12 -1.92
C LEU A 152 -20.03 -32.32 -1.18
N GLY A 153 -19.31 -33.41 -1.43
CA GLY A 153 -17.99 -33.68 -0.85
C GLY A 153 -16.90 -32.80 -1.44
N GLY A 154 -16.94 -32.55 -2.75
CA GLY A 154 -16.05 -31.60 -3.41
C GLY A 154 -16.28 -30.17 -2.92
N PHE A 155 -17.53 -29.76 -2.71
CA PHE A 155 -17.83 -28.45 -2.14
C PHE A 155 -17.35 -28.35 -0.69
N ALA A 156 -17.53 -29.38 0.14
CA ALA A 156 -17.03 -29.39 1.51
C ALA A 156 -15.49 -29.34 1.58
N VAL A 157 -14.79 -30.10 0.73
CA VAL A 157 -13.32 -30.08 0.64
C VAL A 157 -12.83 -28.72 0.11
N LEU A 158 -13.49 -28.17 -0.91
CA LEU A 158 -13.16 -26.84 -1.44
C LEU A 158 -13.40 -25.76 -0.39
N LEU A 159 -14.48 -25.83 0.39
CA LEU A 159 -14.78 -24.90 1.47
C LEU A 159 -13.72 -25.01 2.59
N VAL A 160 -13.30 -26.22 2.96
CA VAL A 160 -12.20 -26.43 3.91
C VAL A 160 -10.89 -25.89 3.37
N VAL A 161 -10.57 -26.09 2.08
CA VAL A 161 -9.36 -25.54 1.46
C VAL A 161 -9.42 -24.02 1.41
N VAL A 162 -10.56 -23.42 1.07
CA VAL A 162 -10.75 -21.95 1.10
C VAL A 162 -10.59 -21.42 2.52
N VAL A 163 -11.15 -22.09 3.53
CA VAL A 163 -10.99 -21.70 4.94
C VAL A 163 -9.54 -21.85 5.38
N VAL A 164 -8.84 -22.91 4.98
CA VAL A 164 -7.42 -23.10 5.31
C VAL A 164 -6.56 -22.07 4.59
N VAL A 165 -6.82 -21.75 3.31
CA VAL A 165 -6.12 -20.70 2.58
C VAL A 165 -6.41 -19.33 3.19
N ALA A 166 -7.64 -19.05 3.61
CA ALA A 166 -7.98 -17.82 4.32
C ALA A 166 -7.26 -17.76 5.68
N VAL A 167 -7.24 -18.85 6.45
CA VAL A 167 -6.53 -18.91 7.74
C VAL A 167 -5.02 -18.81 7.54
N VAL A 168 -4.44 -19.42 6.51
CA VAL A 168 -3.00 -19.32 6.20
C VAL A 168 -2.66 -17.96 5.63
N ALA A 169 -3.56 -17.29 4.88
CA ALA A 169 -3.39 -15.89 4.50
C ALA A 169 -3.43 -14.98 5.74
N ILE A 170 -4.31 -15.25 6.71
CA ILE A 170 -4.41 -14.49 7.97
C ILE A 170 -3.23 -14.76 8.91
N VAL A 171 -2.71 -16.00 8.96
CA VAL A 171 -1.59 -16.39 9.84
C VAL A 171 -0.23 -16.12 9.18
N GLY A 172 -0.14 -16.18 7.86
CA GLY A 172 1.05 -15.85 7.07
C GLY A 172 1.24 -14.34 6.86
N SER A 173 0.21 -13.54 7.10
CA SER A 173 0.29 -12.07 7.19
C SER A 173 0.45 -11.56 8.63
N ALA A 174 0.76 -12.45 9.59
CA ALA A 174 1.15 -12.06 10.94
C ALA A 174 2.62 -11.55 10.98
N HIS A 175 2.95 -10.59 10.12
CA HIS A 175 3.78 -9.50 10.56
C HIS A 175 2.91 -8.61 11.46
N PRO A 176 3.42 -8.14 12.61
CA PRO A 176 2.62 -7.35 13.54
C PRO A 176 2.27 -6.01 12.88
N VAL A 177 1.13 -5.97 12.20
CA VAL A 177 0.42 -4.76 11.83
C VAL A 177 -0.03 -4.15 13.16
N ALA A 178 0.62 -3.06 13.54
CA ALA A 178 0.19 -2.21 14.63
C ALA A 178 -1.28 -1.82 14.41
N PRO A 179 -2.10 -1.76 15.48
CA PRO A 179 -3.51 -1.40 15.34
C PRO A 179 -3.60 0.01 14.78
N HIS A 180 -4.03 0.11 13.54
CA HIS A 180 -4.49 1.35 12.95
C HIS A 180 -5.71 1.78 13.75
N GLY A 181 -5.51 2.77 14.60
CA GLY A 181 -6.60 3.48 15.23
C GLY A 181 -7.43 4.11 14.12
N ASP A 182 -8.74 3.88 14.21
CA ASP A 182 -9.77 4.65 13.54
C ASP A 182 -9.51 6.15 13.76
N THR A 183 -8.73 6.74 12.86
CA THR A 183 -8.62 8.18 12.71
C THR A 183 -9.43 8.51 11.49
N ALA A 184 -10.73 8.70 11.72
CA ALA A 184 -11.53 9.58 10.90
C ALA A 184 -10.81 10.93 10.86
N GLY A 185 -10.11 11.16 9.76
CA GLY A 185 -9.17 12.24 9.57
C GLY A 185 -8.39 11.99 8.30
N GLY A 186 -9.10 11.79 7.18
CA GLY A 186 -8.50 11.94 5.87
C GLY A 186 -7.84 13.32 5.82
N PRO A 187 -6.56 13.43 5.44
CA PRO A 187 -6.02 14.72 5.08
C PRO A 187 -6.71 15.12 3.78
N SER A 188 -7.60 16.10 3.89
CA SER A 188 -8.28 16.73 2.76
C SER A 188 -7.26 17.08 1.68
N ALA A 189 -7.26 16.31 0.59
CA ALA A 189 -6.41 16.55 -0.56
C ALA A 189 -7.13 17.50 -1.52
N SER A 190 -7.06 18.78 -1.18
CA SER A 190 -7.24 19.87 -2.17
C SER A 190 -6.20 20.99 -2.03
N GLY A 191 -5.07 20.73 -1.35
CA GLY A 191 -3.94 21.66 -1.31
C GLY A 191 -2.65 20.98 -0.89
N GLY A 192 -1.72 20.78 -1.84
CA GLY A 192 -0.32 20.36 -1.71
C GLY A 192 0.20 19.91 -0.34
N GLY A 193 -0.35 18.82 0.20
CA GLY A 193 0.07 18.26 1.49
C GLY A 193 1.35 17.44 1.35
N GLU A 194 2.25 17.57 2.33
CA GLU A 194 3.38 16.66 2.52
C GLU A 194 2.98 15.60 3.56
N TYR A 195 3.21 14.33 3.24
CA TYR A 195 2.92 13.18 4.09
C TYR A 195 4.10 12.19 4.07
N VAL A 196 4.07 11.16 4.92
CA VAL A 196 5.16 10.18 5.03
C VAL A 196 4.62 8.78 4.77
N VAL A 197 5.27 8.05 3.88
CA VAL A 197 4.96 6.66 3.52
C VAL A 197 6.23 5.85 3.71
N ASP A 198 6.19 4.84 4.59
CA ASP A 198 7.33 3.95 4.89
C ASP A 198 8.64 4.69 5.23
N GLY A 199 8.51 5.86 5.88
CA GLY A 199 9.64 6.71 6.26
C GLY A 199 10.17 7.63 5.15
N VAL A 200 9.63 7.55 3.94
CA VAL A 200 9.92 8.46 2.83
C VAL A 200 8.92 9.62 2.85
N ARG A 201 9.42 10.86 2.77
CA ARG A 201 8.56 12.05 2.65
C ARG A 201 8.03 12.15 1.23
N VAL A 202 6.71 12.26 1.11
CA VAL A 202 5.99 12.37 -0.15
C VAL A 202 5.30 13.74 -0.19
N LYS A 203 5.52 14.48 -1.25
CA LYS A 203 4.83 15.73 -1.52
C LYS A 203 4.17 15.66 -2.88
N TYR A 204 2.86 15.88 -2.93
CA TYR A 204 2.11 15.99 -4.18
C TYR A 204 2.42 17.32 -4.87
N ASN A 205 2.77 17.27 -6.15
CA ASN A 205 2.92 18.46 -6.98
C ASN A 205 1.58 18.71 -7.69
N GLU A 206 1.10 19.96 -7.70
CA GLU A 206 -0.23 20.31 -8.22
C GLU A 206 -0.40 20.06 -9.74
N ASP A 207 0.70 19.76 -10.44
CA ASP A 207 0.75 19.53 -11.88
C ASP A 207 0.77 18.02 -12.19
N GLY A 208 -0.41 17.42 -12.40
CA GLY A 208 -0.52 16.01 -12.82
C GLY A 208 -0.25 15.00 -11.70
N TRP A 209 0.24 13.81 -12.05
CA TRP A 209 0.57 12.75 -11.08
C TRP A 209 2.06 12.75 -10.75
N ASP A 210 2.55 13.91 -10.34
CA ASP A 210 3.94 14.14 -9.95
C ASP A 210 4.06 14.15 -8.43
N PHE A 211 4.96 13.32 -7.91
CA PHE A 211 5.26 13.20 -6.51
C PHE A 211 6.73 13.53 -6.26
N THR A 212 7.02 14.36 -5.26
CA THR A 212 8.38 14.55 -4.79
C THR A 212 8.64 13.59 -3.63
N LEU A 213 9.53 12.62 -3.84
CA LEU A 213 9.92 11.61 -2.87
C LEU A 213 11.27 11.99 -2.24
N THR A 214 11.36 12.01 -0.91
CA THR A 214 12.63 12.24 -0.20
C THR A 214 12.86 11.17 0.87
N SER A 215 13.76 10.24 0.57
CA SER A 215 14.13 9.15 1.48
C SER A 215 15.22 9.59 2.47
N PRO A 216 15.18 9.17 3.75
CA PRO A 216 16.27 9.40 4.70
C PRO A 216 17.47 8.47 4.50
N GLN A 217 17.37 7.49 3.59
CA GLN A 217 18.42 6.50 3.31
C GLN A 217 18.53 6.21 1.80
N ASP A 218 19.67 5.67 1.38
CA ASP A 218 19.87 5.25 -0.01
C ASP A 218 19.04 4.00 -0.31
N CYS A 219 18.20 4.07 -1.33
CA CYS A 219 17.36 2.98 -1.81
C CYS A 219 17.60 2.78 -3.31
N PRO A 220 18.57 1.93 -3.70
CA PRO A 220 18.97 1.79 -5.11
C PRO A 220 17.89 1.20 -6.01
N ALA A 221 16.90 0.52 -5.43
CA ALA A 221 15.78 -0.10 -6.13
C ALA A 221 14.51 -0.05 -5.25
N ALA A 222 14.05 1.15 -4.91
CA ALA A 222 12.81 1.34 -4.17
C ALA A 222 11.61 0.96 -5.06
N THR A 223 10.78 0.05 -4.58
CA THR A 223 9.49 -0.28 -5.19
C THR A 223 8.45 0.70 -4.68
N VAL A 224 7.90 1.52 -5.58
CA VAL A 224 6.88 2.53 -5.26
C VAL A 224 5.54 2.03 -5.77
N THR A 225 4.57 1.88 -4.87
CA THR A 225 3.19 1.51 -5.19
C THR A 225 2.30 2.74 -5.09
N VAL A 226 1.62 3.02 -6.20
CA VAL A 226 0.68 4.12 -6.37
C VAL A 226 -0.72 3.54 -6.38
N GLY A 227 -1.58 4.00 -5.48
CA GLY A 227 -3.00 3.73 -5.51
C GLY A 227 -3.74 4.78 -6.31
N PHE A 228 -4.80 4.36 -7.01
CA PHE A 228 -5.70 5.27 -7.72
C PHE A 228 -7.14 5.11 -7.22
N SER A 229 -7.84 6.22 -7.06
CA SER A 229 -9.21 6.27 -6.52
C SER A 229 -10.12 7.19 -7.35
N GLU A 230 -11.43 6.96 -7.23
CA GLU A 230 -12.46 7.81 -7.86
C GLU A 230 -12.66 9.14 -7.12
N ASP A 231 -12.33 9.17 -5.82
CA ASP A 231 -12.45 10.32 -4.93
C ASP A 231 -11.20 10.48 -4.04
N ASP A 232 -11.01 11.66 -3.46
CA ASP A 232 -9.80 12.08 -2.75
C ASP A 232 -9.59 11.39 -1.39
N GLU A 233 -10.64 10.81 -0.82
CA GLU A 233 -10.61 10.08 0.47
C GLU A 233 -10.86 8.57 0.30
N GLY A 234 -10.99 8.12 -0.94
CA GLY A 234 -11.46 6.80 -1.30
C GLY A 234 -10.37 5.75 -1.19
N ALA A 235 -10.80 4.49 -0.99
CA ALA A 235 -9.87 3.38 -1.10
C ALA A 235 -9.34 3.28 -2.53
N SER A 236 -8.05 2.99 -2.67
CA SER A 236 -7.43 2.67 -3.95
C SER A 236 -8.18 1.48 -4.60
N VAL A 237 -8.69 1.69 -5.81
CA VAL A 237 -9.39 0.66 -6.60
C VAL A 237 -8.49 0.08 -7.70
N GLU A 238 -7.44 0.80 -8.06
CA GLU A 238 -6.38 0.36 -8.97
C GLU A 238 -5.01 0.67 -8.35
N GLU A 239 -4.00 -0.11 -8.74
CA GLU A 239 -2.63 0.06 -8.27
C GLU A 239 -1.65 0.04 -9.45
N PHE A 240 -0.64 0.89 -9.40
CA PHE A 240 0.52 0.87 -10.28
C PHE A 240 1.79 0.75 -9.45
N THR A 241 2.75 -0.04 -9.90
CA THR A 241 4.02 -0.22 -9.21
C THR A 241 5.18 0.02 -10.16
N ASP A 242 6.17 0.79 -9.71
CA ASP A 242 7.41 1.04 -10.44
C ASP A 242 8.62 0.92 -9.50
N THR A 243 9.80 0.78 -10.08
CA THR A 243 11.07 0.72 -9.33
C THR A 243 11.92 1.94 -9.64
N VAL A 244 12.28 2.69 -8.60
CA VAL A 244 13.09 3.91 -8.72
C VAL A 244 14.28 3.88 -7.77
N ALA A 245 15.36 4.57 -8.15
CA ALA A 245 16.50 4.76 -7.26
C ALA A 245 16.32 6.07 -6.47
N LEU A 246 16.31 5.97 -5.15
CA LEU A 246 16.28 7.12 -4.25
C LEU A 246 17.65 7.28 -3.57
N VAL A 247 18.14 8.52 -3.52
CA VAL A 247 19.37 8.88 -2.81
C VAL A 247 18.98 9.56 -1.50
N ALA A 248 19.68 9.23 -0.42
CA ALA A 248 19.41 9.78 0.90
C ALA A 248 19.35 11.33 0.87
N ASP A 249 18.33 11.87 1.53
CA ASP A 249 18.02 13.29 1.69
C ASP A 249 17.97 14.10 0.37
N THR A 250 17.83 13.42 -0.77
CA THR A 250 17.77 14.07 -2.08
C THR A 250 16.35 13.96 -2.63
N PRO A 251 15.68 15.09 -2.93
CA PRO A 251 14.36 15.07 -3.56
C PRO A 251 14.40 14.42 -4.95
N HIS A 252 13.54 13.43 -5.17
CA HIS A 252 13.34 12.77 -6.44
C HIS A 252 11.93 13.07 -6.97
N ILE A 253 11.83 13.56 -8.20
CA ILE A 253 10.53 13.74 -8.86
C ILE A 253 10.14 12.43 -9.51
N TYR A 254 9.07 11.83 -9.01
CA TYR A 254 8.46 10.61 -9.51
C TYR A 254 7.18 10.97 -10.26
N THR A 255 7.16 10.69 -11.56
CA THR A 255 6.01 10.97 -12.43
C THR A 255 5.33 9.67 -12.80
N VAL A 256 4.06 9.55 -12.44
CA VAL A 256 3.25 8.39 -12.81
C VAL A 256 2.76 8.57 -14.26
N PRO A 257 2.90 7.57 -15.14
CA PRO A 257 2.39 7.66 -16.51
C PRO A 257 0.88 7.93 -16.52
N TYR A 258 0.42 8.86 -17.36
CA TYR A 258 -1.01 9.18 -17.47
C TYR A 258 -1.87 8.02 -18.00
N ASP A 259 -1.27 7.01 -18.62
CA ASP A 259 -1.95 5.79 -19.06
C ASP A 259 -1.95 4.68 -17.99
N ALA A 260 -1.36 4.94 -16.82
CA ALA A 260 -1.36 3.99 -15.70
C ALA A 260 -2.76 3.77 -15.11
N SER A 261 -3.64 4.78 -15.17
CA SER A 261 -5.04 4.67 -14.78
C SER A 261 -5.91 5.68 -15.53
N SER A 262 -7.24 5.49 -15.48
CA SER A 262 -8.23 6.45 -15.97
C SER A 262 -8.89 7.27 -14.86
N LEU A 263 -8.50 7.01 -13.60
CA LEU A 263 -9.04 7.64 -12.41
C LEU A 263 -8.50 9.07 -12.23
N GLN A 264 -9.05 9.82 -11.28
CA GLN A 264 -8.71 11.25 -11.11
C GLN A 264 -7.67 11.48 -10.01
N TYR A 265 -7.62 10.61 -9.03
CA TYR A 265 -6.78 10.75 -7.85
C TYR A 265 -5.73 9.64 -7.80
N ALA A 266 -4.53 10.03 -7.37
CA ALA A 266 -3.41 9.13 -7.18
C ALA A 266 -2.73 9.44 -5.83
N SER A 267 -2.44 8.40 -5.05
CA SER A 267 -1.70 8.47 -3.79
C SER A 267 -0.53 7.50 -3.81
N ILE A 268 0.52 7.80 -3.06
CA ILE A 268 1.56 6.81 -2.80
C ILE A 268 1.10 5.95 -1.62
N ASP A 269 0.87 4.66 -1.87
CA ASP A 269 0.32 3.73 -0.89
C ASP A 269 1.43 2.98 -0.13
N ALA A 270 2.54 2.67 -0.81
CA ALA A 270 3.69 2.01 -0.21
C ALA A 270 5.01 2.38 -0.91
N ILE A 271 6.11 2.39 -0.15
CA ILE A 271 7.48 2.49 -0.67
C ILE A 271 8.37 1.47 0.04
N ASP A 272 8.81 0.44 -0.68
CA ASP A 272 9.74 -0.56 -0.17
C ASP A 272 11.15 -0.37 -0.75
N CYS A 273 12.11 -0.02 0.10
CA CYS A 273 13.50 0.19 -0.31
C CYS A 273 14.28 -1.09 -0.61
N GLY A 274 13.71 -2.29 -0.38
CA GLY A 274 14.35 -3.58 -0.68
C GLY A 274 15.66 -3.75 0.08
N THR A 275 15.57 -4.06 1.38
CA THR A 275 16.75 -4.34 2.22
C THR A 275 17.40 -5.69 1.92
#